data_AF-A0A938IST3-F1
#
_entry.id   AF-A0A938IST3-F1
#
_cell.length_a   1.000
_cell.length_b   1.000
_cell.length_c   1.000
_cell.angle_alpha   90.00
_cell.angle_beta   90.00
_cell.angle_gamma   90.00
#
_symmetry.space_group_name_H-M   'P 1'
#
loop_
_entity.id
_entity.type
_entity.pdbx_description
1 polymer ?
#
loop_
_entity_poly.entity_id
_entity_poly.type
_entity_poly.pdbx_seq_one_letter_code
_entity_poly.pdbx_strand_id
1 'polypeptide(L)'
;RRRYARGANETTVDVLPETFYGDGAKSEQETSDDQEAIRRTMAGLPASQRQAIELVKIQGLSLEEASQVTGKSVGSLKVGVHRAIKAMRQALERNC
;
A
#
# COMPACT_ATOMS: atom_id res chain seq x y z
N ARG A 1 12.67 -20.32 -12.36
CA ARG A 1 13.11 -19.54 -11.18
C ARG A 1 13.03 -18.05 -11.53
N ARG A 2 11.99 -17.37 -11.04
CA ARG A 2 11.56 -16.04 -11.50
C ARG A 2 12.26 -14.97 -10.65
N ARG A 3 13.17 -14.23 -11.27
CA ARG A 3 13.90 -13.12 -10.65
C ARG A 3 12.91 -12.01 -10.32
N TYR A 4 12.75 -11.67 -9.05
CA TYR A 4 12.08 -10.44 -8.64
C TYR A 4 12.92 -9.26 -9.15
N ALA A 5 12.39 -8.57 -10.16
CA ALA A 5 12.95 -7.36 -10.73
C ALA A 5 12.76 -6.18 -9.76
N ARG A 6 13.52 -6.16 -8.65
CA ARG A 6 13.57 -4.97 -7.78
C ARG A 6 14.23 -3.78 -8.48
N GLY A 7 15.24 -4.02 -9.32
CA GLY A 7 15.92 -2.96 -10.07
C GLY A 7 15.11 -2.30 -11.21
N ALA A 8 13.90 -2.78 -11.53
CA ALA A 8 13.07 -2.16 -12.57
C ALA A 8 12.23 -0.98 -12.05
N ASN A 9 12.09 -0.83 -10.73
CA ASN A 9 11.35 0.29 -10.11
C ASN A 9 12.30 1.34 -9.50
N GLU A 10 13.58 1.28 -9.83
CA GLU A 10 14.57 2.25 -9.39
C GLU A 10 14.90 3.14 -10.60
N THR A 11 14.76 4.45 -10.44
CA THR A 11 15.18 5.44 -11.44
C THR A 11 16.23 6.30 -10.77
N THR A 12 17.37 6.50 -11.45
CA THR A 12 18.38 7.45 -11.03
C THR A 12 17.79 8.84 -11.10
N VAL A 13 17.74 9.51 -9.94
CA VAL A 13 17.21 10.86 -9.84
C VAL A 13 18.42 11.82 -9.84
N ASP A 14 18.54 12.63 -10.89
CA ASP A 14 19.66 13.58 -11.06
C ASP A 14 19.59 14.78 -10.08
N VAL A 15 18.40 15.06 -9.55
CA VAL A 15 18.13 16.11 -8.55
C VAL A 15 17.41 15.46 -7.38
N LEU A 16 18.08 15.29 -6.23
CA LEU A 16 17.38 14.82 -5.04
C LEU A 16 16.16 15.71 -4.78
N PRO A 17 14.98 15.13 -4.51
CA PRO A 17 13.89 15.93 -4.00
C PRO A 17 14.34 16.51 -2.65
N GLU A 18 14.81 17.74 -2.65
CA GLU A 18 14.92 18.50 -1.42
C GLU A 18 13.50 18.65 -0.88
N THR A 19 13.30 18.28 0.38
CA THR A 19 12.06 18.64 1.08
C THR A 19 12.12 20.16 1.27
N PHE A 20 11.74 20.92 0.25
CA PHE A 20 11.59 22.35 0.37
C PHE A 20 10.60 22.61 1.51
N TYR A 21 10.97 23.49 2.44
CA TYR A 21 10.14 23.99 3.55
C TYR A 21 8.82 24.67 3.10
N GLY A 22 8.49 24.66 1.80
CA GLY A 22 7.36 25.36 1.19
C GLY A 22 6.06 24.56 1.12
N ASP A 23 6.10 23.23 1.26
CA ASP A 23 4.92 22.44 1.57
C ASP A 23 5.00 22.15 3.07
N GLY A 24 4.34 22.99 3.87
CA GLY A 24 4.39 22.88 5.33
C GLY A 24 4.08 21.46 5.75
N ALA A 25 4.91 20.88 6.64
CA ALA A 25 4.62 19.56 7.20
C ALA A 25 3.15 19.55 7.66
N LYS A 26 2.39 18.53 7.23
CA LYS A 26 0.99 18.37 7.65
C LYS A 26 0.91 18.54 9.16
N SER A 27 -0.04 19.35 9.62
CA SER A 27 -0.26 19.53 11.04
C SER A 27 -0.54 18.17 11.70
N GLU A 28 -0.25 18.04 12.99
CA GLU A 28 -0.54 16.82 13.76
C GLU A 28 -1.99 16.38 13.57
N GLN A 29 -2.91 17.35 13.50
CA GLN A 29 -4.32 17.11 13.23
C GLN A 29 -4.56 16.50 11.84
N GLU A 30 -4.01 17.09 10.79
CA GLU A 30 -4.15 16.57 9.42
C GLU A 30 -3.52 15.17 9.27
N THR A 31 -2.43 14.88 9.99
CA THR A 31 -1.85 13.52 9.98
C THR A 31 -2.73 12.51 10.70
N SER A 32 -3.38 12.91 11.80
CA SER A 32 -4.34 12.08 12.53
C SER A 32 -5.57 11.77 11.68
N ASP A 33 -6.09 12.79 10.98
CA ASP A 33 -7.26 12.66 10.10
C ASP A 33 -6.97 11.71 8.93
N ASP A 34 -5.79 11.79 8.31
CA ASP A 34 -5.33 10.85 7.29
C ASP A 34 -5.24 9.41 7.81
N GLN A 35 -4.64 9.22 8.98
CA GLN A 35 -4.50 7.89 9.59
C GLN A 35 -5.87 7.27 9.87
N GLU A 36 -6.80 8.06 10.38
CA GLU A 36 -8.18 7.65 10.65
C GLU A 36 -8.92 7.29 9.34
N ALA A 37 -8.76 8.09 8.28
CA ALA A 37 -9.32 7.79 6.97
C ALA A 37 -8.78 6.47 6.40
N ILE A 38 -7.47 6.22 6.51
CA ILE A 38 -6.85 4.96 6.10
C ILE A 38 -7.40 3.78 6.92
N ARG A 39 -7.50 3.92 8.25
CA ARG A 39 -8.05 2.87 9.13
C ARG A 39 -9.48 2.52 8.76
N ARG A 40 -10.33 3.51 8.51
CA ARG A 40 -11.74 3.32 8.11
C ARG A 40 -11.84 2.60 6.77
N THR A 41 -11.06 3.02 5.77
CA THR A 41 -11.09 2.38 4.45
C THR A 41 -10.56 0.95 4.49
N MET A 42 -9.51 0.67 5.28
CA MET A 42 -9.02 -0.69 5.55
C MET A 42 -10.08 -1.57 6.23
N ALA A 43 -10.84 -1.01 7.17
CA ALA A 43 -11.94 -1.72 7.85
C ALA A 43 -13.10 -2.05 6.90
N GLY A 44 -13.31 -1.26 5.85
CA GLY A 44 -14.31 -1.53 4.80
C GLY A 44 -13.90 -2.62 3.80
N LEU A 45 -12.63 -3.03 3.77
CA LEU A 45 -12.18 -4.07 2.84
C LEU A 45 -12.65 -5.48 3.26
N PRO A 46 -12.96 -6.36 2.29
CA PRO A 46 -13.13 -7.79 2.56
C PRO A 46 -11.90 -8.38 3.24
N ALA A 47 -12.09 -9.31 4.19
CA ALA A 47 -11.01 -9.87 5.01
C ALA A 47 -9.82 -10.40 4.19
N SER A 48 -10.10 -11.07 3.06
CA SER A 48 -9.04 -11.58 2.18
C SER A 48 -8.21 -10.50 1.49
N GLN A 49 -8.80 -9.33 1.23
CA GLN A 49 -8.12 -8.17 0.62
C GLN A 49 -7.30 -7.41 1.66
N ARG A 50 -7.88 -7.22 2.86
CA ARG A 50 -7.19 -6.61 4.00
C ARG A 50 -5.93 -7.38 4.37
N GLN A 51 -6.05 -8.69 4.56
CA GLN A 51 -4.91 -9.57 4.87
C GLN A 51 -3.82 -9.50 3.80
N ALA A 52 -4.20 -9.42 2.52
CA ALA A 52 -3.22 -9.31 1.44
C ALA A 52 -2.44 -7.98 1.48
N ILE A 53 -3.10 -6.86 1.79
CA ILE A 53 -2.42 -5.57 1.99
C ILE A 53 -1.54 -5.58 3.24
N GLU A 54 -2.03 -6.10 4.36
CA GLU A 54 -1.26 -6.16 5.61
C GLU A 54 0.06 -6.89 5.42
N LEU A 55 0.03 -8.08 4.82
CA LEU A 55 1.23 -8.88 4.60
C LEU A 55 2.20 -8.21 3.62
N VAL A 56 1.72 -7.69 2.50
CA VAL A 56 2.59 -7.23 1.39
C VAL A 56 3.03 -5.77 1.56
N LYS A 57 2.16 -4.90 2.07
CA LYS A 57 2.41 -3.45 2.13
C LYS A 57 2.78 -2.96 3.52
N ILE A 58 2.24 -3.57 4.58
CA ILE A 58 2.56 -3.16 5.96
C ILE A 58 3.74 -3.97 6.49
N GLN A 59 3.70 -5.30 6.37
CA GLN A 59 4.78 -6.18 6.84
C GLN A 59 5.92 -6.33 5.83
N GLY A 60 5.75 -5.86 4.58
CA GLY A 60 6.79 -5.85 3.57
C GLY A 60 7.15 -7.23 2.99
N LEU A 61 6.31 -8.25 3.20
CA LEU A 61 6.54 -9.58 2.63
C LEU A 61 6.46 -9.54 1.10
N SER A 62 7.30 -10.33 0.46
CA SER A 62 7.14 -10.65 -0.96
C SER A 62 5.83 -11.42 -1.19
N LEU A 63 5.35 -11.45 -2.43
CA LEU A 63 4.15 -12.23 -2.75
C LEU A 63 4.38 -13.74 -2.56
N GLU A 64 5.62 -14.21 -2.63
CA GLU A 64 5.96 -15.62 -2.39
C GLU A 64 5.89 -15.96 -0.91
N GLU A 65 6.44 -15.12 -0.04
CA GLU A 65 6.34 -15.29 1.42
C GLU A 65 4.88 -15.17 1.89
N ALA A 66 4.14 -14.17 1.40
CA ALA A 66 2.72 -14.03 1.71
C ALA A 66 1.90 -15.23 1.18
N SER A 67 2.30 -15.84 0.07
CA SER A 67 1.69 -17.06 -0.47
C SER A 67 1.92 -18.26 0.46
N GLN A 68 3.12 -18.40 1.01
CA GLN A 68 3.43 -19.44 2.00
C GLN A 68 2.65 -19.24 3.31
N VAL A 69 2.52 -18.00 3.78
CA VAL A 69 1.78 -17.69 5.03
C VAL A 69 0.28 -17.92 4.87
N THR A 70 -0.31 -17.58 3.71
CA THR A 70 -1.76 -17.62 3.51
C THR A 70 -2.28 -18.87 2.81
N GLY A 71 -1.39 -19.68 2.22
CA GLY A 71 -1.74 -20.79 1.34
C GLY A 71 -2.39 -20.38 0.00
N LYS A 72 -2.52 -19.08 -0.28
CA LYS A 72 -3.10 -18.55 -1.52
C LYS A 72 -2.05 -18.48 -2.61
N SER A 73 -2.47 -18.62 -3.88
CA SER A 73 -1.53 -18.45 -4.99
C SER A 73 -1.02 -17.00 -5.09
N VAL A 74 0.23 -16.83 -5.54
CA VAL A 74 0.84 -15.52 -5.82
C VAL A 74 -0.04 -14.65 -6.73
N GLY A 75 -0.70 -15.26 -7.72
CA GLY A 75 -1.64 -14.57 -8.62
C GLY A 75 -2.88 -14.05 -7.89
N SER A 76 -3.47 -14.86 -7.01
CA SER A 76 -4.61 -14.47 -6.18
C SER A 76 -4.25 -13.29 -5.26
N LEU A 77 -3.08 -13.36 -4.61
CA LEU A 77 -2.58 -12.27 -3.75
C LEU A 77 -2.35 -10.98 -4.54
N LYS A 78 -1.73 -11.05 -5.72
CA LYS A 78 -1.52 -9.88 -6.59
C LYS A 78 -2.83 -9.20 -6.94
N VAL A 79 -3.85 -9.97 -7.35
CA VAL A 79 -5.18 -9.46 -7.67
C VAL A 79 -5.84 -8.89 -6.42
N GLY A 80 -5.73 -9.58 -5.28
CA GLY A 80 -6.25 -9.14 -3.99
C GLY A 80 -5.70 -7.78 -3.58
N VAL A 81 -4.38 -7.60 -3.59
CA VAL A 81 -3.69 -6.35 -3.27
C VAL A 81 -4.13 -5.23 -4.22
N HIS A 82 -4.14 -5.49 -5.54
CA HIS A 82 -4.54 -4.47 -6.51
C HIS A 82 -5.99 -4.00 -6.29
N ARG A 83 -6.92 -4.94 -6.07
CA ARG A 83 -8.33 -4.62 -5.80
C ARG A 83 -8.50 -3.85 -4.49
N ALA A 84 -7.77 -4.25 -3.46
CA ALA A 84 -7.78 -3.60 -2.17
C ALA A 84 -7.33 -2.13 -2.27
N ILE A 85 -6.20 -1.87 -2.94
CA ILE A 85 -5.69 -0.50 -3.16
C ILE A 85 -6.68 0.34 -3.97
N LYS A 86 -7.26 -0.23 -5.03
CA LYS A 86 -8.27 0.46 -5.84
C LYS A 86 -9.51 0.82 -5.02
N ALA A 87 -10.00 -0.10 -4.18
CA ALA A 87 -11.15 0.15 -3.33
C ALA A 87 -10.85 1.20 -2.25
N MET A 88 -9.68 1.15 -1.61
CA MET A 88 -9.27 2.17 -0.64
C MET A 88 -9.17 3.56 -1.27
N ARG A 89 -8.55 3.66 -2.45
CA ARG A 89 -8.46 4.92 -3.20
C ARG A 89 -9.85 5.50 -3.49
N GLN A 90 -10.75 4.68 -4.02
CA GLN A 90 -12.13 5.10 -4.31
C GLN A 90 -12.89 5.53 -3.05
N ALA A 91 -12.63 4.88 -1.91
CA ALA A 91 -13.27 5.24 -0.65
C ALA A 91 -12.71 6.55 -0.08
N LEU A 92 -11.40 6.80 -0.21
CA LEU A 92 -10.79 8.07 0.18
C LEU A 92 -11.29 9.21 -0.70
N GLU A 93 -11.34 9.02 -2.03
CA GLU A 93 -11.84 10.01 -2.99
C GLU A 93 -13.32 10.38 -2.80
N ARG A 94 -14.12 9.53 -2.13
CA ARG A 94 -15.52 9.79 -1.79
C ARG A 94 -15.72 10.47 -0.44
N ASN A 95 -14.71 10.41 0.43
CA ASN A 95 -14.75 10.95 1.79
C ASN A 95 -13.99 12.27 1.92
N CYS A 96 -13.40 12.76 0.82
CA CYS A 96 -12.90 14.12 0.66
C CYS A 96 -13.96 14.98 -0.06
#